data_AF-A0A2V6WLI3-F1
#
_entry.id   AF-A0A2V6WLI3-F1
#
_cell.length_a   1.000
_cell.length_b   1.000
_cell.length_c   1.000
_cell.angle_alpha   90.00
_cell.angle_beta   90.00
_cell.angle_gamma   90.00
#
_symmetry.space_group_name_H-M   'P 1'
#
loop_
_entity.id
_entity.type
_entity.pdbx_description
1 polymer ?
#
loop_
_entity_poly.entity_id
_entity_poly.type
_entity_poly.pdbx_seq_one_letter_code
_entity_poly.pdbx_strand_id
1 'polypeptide(L)'
;MRRHSIPTAQFSTFDDPDRARRYCRALGAPLVVKADGLAAGKGAIVCRSLEEADAAIAECMERKAFGASGARVVVEEFMRGEEVSFFALANGHDAIALAA
;
A
#
# COMPACT_ATOMS: atom_id res chain seq x y z
N MET A 1 3.46 -5.45 10.64
CA MET A 1 3.10 -4.28 11.48
C MET A 1 1.99 -4.63 12.48
N ARG A 2 0.75 -4.93 12.05
CA ARG A 2 -0.39 -5.28 12.93
C ARG A 2 -0.08 -6.29 14.06
N ARG A 3 0.55 -7.43 13.74
CA ARG A 3 0.91 -8.47 14.74
C ARG A 3 1.73 -7.94 15.92
N HIS A 4 2.54 -6.92 15.69
CA HIS A 4 3.48 -6.36 16.67
C HIS A 4 3.06 -4.97 17.15
N SER A 5 1.83 -4.53 16.84
CA SER A 5 1.32 -3.19 17.22
C SER A 5 2.23 -2.04 16.79
N ILE A 6 2.94 -2.18 15.66
CA ILE A 6 3.74 -1.11 15.08
C ILE A 6 2.79 -0.12 14.40
N PRO A 7 2.84 1.19 14.74
CA PRO A 7 1.99 2.21 14.12
C PRO A 7 2.13 2.22 12.61
N THR A 8 1.00 2.22 11.92
CA THR A 8 0.91 2.25 10.46
C THR A 8 -0.50 2.63 10.04
N ALA A 9 -0.67 3.02 8.79
CA ALA A 9 -1.97 3.20 8.15
C ALA A 9 -2.86 1.97 8.36
N GLN A 10 -4.15 2.16 8.62
CA GLN A 10 -5.14 1.09 8.48
C GLN A 10 -5.06 0.52 7.06
N PHE A 11 -4.83 -0.79 6.95
CA PHE A 11 -4.71 -1.45 5.66
C PHE A 11 -5.32 -2.86 5.66
N SER A 12 -5.64 -3.35 4.46
CA SER A 12 -5.99 -4.74 4.20
C SER A 12 -5.45 -5.20 2.85
N THR A 13 -5.16 -6.50 2.72
CA THR A 13 -4.62 -7.12 1.50
C THR A 13 -5.70 -7.94 0.80
N PHE A 14 -5.74 -7.88 -0.53
CA PHE A 14 -6.75 -8.54 -1.35
C PHE A 14 -6.11 -9.22 -2.57
N ASP A 15 -6.59 -10.42 -2.87
CA ASP A 15 -6.36 -11.20 -4.09
C ASP A 15 -7.58 -11.24 -5.03
N ASP A 16 -8.71 -10.67 -4.57
CA ASP A 16 -9.96 -10.54 -5.31
C ASP A 16 -10.29 -9.05 -5.53
N PRO A 17 -10.45 -8.61 -6.79
CA PRO A 17 -10.66 -7.20 -7.11
C PRO A 17 -11.98 -6.67 -6.53
N ASP A 18 -13.04 -7.47 -6.45
CA ASP A 18 -14.33 -7.01 -5.93
C ASP A 18 -14.30 -6.85 -4.41
N ARG A 19 -13.56 -7.69 -3.68
CA ARG A 19 -13.27 -7.49 -2.25
C ARG A 19 -12.45 -6.22 -2.03
N ALA A 20 -11.46 -5.95 -2.87
CA ALA A 20 -10.68 -4.72 -2.80
C ALA A 20 -11.58 -3.49 -3.01
N ARG A 21 -12.42 -3.49 -4.05
CA ARG A 21 -13.38 -2.39 -4.33
C ARG A 21 -14.37 -2.16 -3.19
N ARG A 22 -14.92 -3.24 -2.61
CA ARG A 22 -15.80 -3.14 -1.42
C ARG A 22 -15.07 -2.50 -0.24
N TYR A 23 -13.82 -2.86 -0.01
CA TYR A 23 -13.02 -2.26 1.05
C TYR A 23 -12.72 -0.78 0.78
N CYS A 24 -12.37 -0.40 -0.46
CA CYS A 24 -12.21 1.00 -0.85
C CYS A 24 -13.48 1.83 -0.55
N ARG A 25 -14.66 1.30 -0.85
CA ARG A 25 -15.95 1.95 -0.55
C ARG A 25 -16.21 2.08 0.95
N ALA A 26 -15.82 1.08 1.74
CA ALA A 26 -15.96 1.12 3.19
C ALA A 26 -14.97 2.09 3.86
N LEU A 27 -13.75 2.18 3.34
CA LEU A 27 -12.71 3.09 3.84
C LEU A 27 -12.97 4.54 3.43
N GLY A 28 -13.46 4.76 2.22
CA GLY A 28 -13.62 6.09 1.62
C GLY A 28 -12.32 6.67 1.06
N ALA A 29 -12.43 7.74 0.27
CA ALA A 29 -11.30 8.45 -0.30
C ALA A 29 -10.92 9.69 0.53
N PRO A 30 -9.64 10.13 0.56
CA PRO A 30 -8.51 9.57 -0.18
C PRO A 30 -7.96 8.27 0.45
N LEU A 31 -7.43 7.38 -0.39
CA LEU A 31 -6.79 6.12 0.00
C LEU A 31 -5.60 5.82 -0.92
N VAL A 32 -4.83 4.76 -0.62
CA VAL A 32 -3.74 4.31 -1.48
C VAL A 32 -3.95 2.85 -1.87
N VAL A 33 -3.80 2.54 -3.16
CA VAL A 33 -3.76 1.18 -3.69
C VAL A 33 -2.31 0.83 -4.01
N LYS A 34 -1.78 -0.22 -3.39
CA LYS A 34 -0.40 -0.70 -3.57
C LYS A 34 -0.38 -2.09 -4.17
N ALA A 35 0.44 -2.34 -5.18
CA ALA A 35 0.80 -3.68 -5.60
C ALA A 35 1.63 -4.37 -4.51
N ASP A 36 1.34 -5.64 -4.21
CA ASP A 36 1.98 -6.40 -3.12
C ASP A 36 3.43 -6.84 -3.44
N GLY A 37 3.82 -6.83 -4.72
CA GLY A 37 5.15 -7.23 -5.18
C GLY A 37 6.10 -6.09 -5.58
N LEU A 38 7.28 -6.46 -6.07
CA LEU A 38 8.27 -5.52 -6.61
C LEU A 38 7.72 -4.88 -7.90
N ALA A 39 7.24 -3.66 -7.78
CA ALA A 39 6.63 -2.87 -8.86
C ALA A 39 7.52 -1.70 -9.32
N ALA A 40 8.85 -1.85 -9.19
CA ALA A 40 9.85 -0.85 -9.59
C ALA A 40 9.58 0.58 -9.07
N GLY A 41 9.05 0.71 -7.85
CA GLY A 41 8.71 1.99 -7.24
C GLY A 41 7.45 2.67 -7.79
N LYS A 42 6.74 2.06 -8.75
CA LYS A 42 5.52 2.61 -9.38
C LYS A 42 4.22 1.99 -8.89
N GLY A 43 4.32 0.99 -8.02
CA GLY A 43 3.17 0.20 -7.58
C GLY A 43 2.32 0.84 -6.50
N ALA A 44 2.57 2.08 -6.07
CA ALA A 44 1.79 2.78 -5.06
C ALA A 44 1.03 3.93 -5.72
N ILE A 45 -0.31 3.86 -5.70
CA ILE A 45 -1.19 4.81 -6.38
C ILE A 45 -2.06 5.50 -5.34
N VAL A 46 -1.92 6.82 -5.21
CA VAL A 46 -2.78 7.64 -4.36
C VAL A 46 -4.09 7.92 -5.11
N CYS A 47 -5.20 7.50 -4.54
CA CYS A 47 -6.54 7.66 -5.11
C CYS A 47 -7.31 8.71 -4.30
N ARG A 48 -7.65 9.83 -4.95
CA ARG A 48 -8.42 10.95 -4.39
C ARG A 48 -9.93 10.76 -4.49
N SER A 49 -10.38 9.81 -5.30
CA SER A 49 -11.78 9.42 -5.42
C SER A 49 -11.95 7.89 -5.47
N LEU A 50 -13.18 7.41 -5.33
CA LEU A 50 -13.49 5.98 -5.46
C LEU A 50 -13.35 5.49 -6.91
N GLU A 51 -13.59 6.37 -7.89
CA GLU A 51 -13.37 6.08 -9.31
C GLU A 51 -11.88 5.87 -9.61
N GLU A 52 -11.00 6.70 -9.04
CA GLU A 52 -9.55 6.52 -9.13
C GLU A 52 -9.11 5.20 -8.46
N ALA A 53 -9.74 4.82 -7.33
CA ALA A 53 -9.47 3.55 -6.66
C ALA A 53 -9.91 2.34 -7.50
N ASP A 54 -11.10 2.40 -8.10
CA ASP A 54 -11.61 1.36 -9.00
C ASP A 54 -10.69 1.21 -10.24
N ALA A 55 -10.20 2.33 -10.79
CA ALA A 55 -9.25 2.34 -11.90
C ALA A 55 -7.87 1.75 -11.52
N ALA A 56 -7.37 2.06 -10.32
CA ALA A 56 -6.10 1.53 -9.81
C ALA A 56 -6.19 0.02 -9.56
N ILE A 57 -7.31 -0.48 -9.01
CA ILE A 57 -7.54 -1.92 -8.84
C ILE A 57 -7.54 -2.63 -10.20
N ALA A 58 -8.23 -2.06 -11.20
CA ALA A 58 -8.27 -2.62 -12.54
C ALA A 58 -6.86 -2.64 -13.20
N GLU A 59 -6.06 -1.59 -13.00
CA GLU A 59 -4.67 -1.52 -13.50
C GLU A 59 -3.80 -2.62 -12.88
N CYS A 60 -3.86 -2.75 -11.56
CA CYS A 60 -3.04 -3.69 -10.80
C CYS A 60 -3.43 -5.15 -11.08
N MET A 61 -4.72 -5.47 -10.91
CA MET A 61 -5.19 -6.87 -10.76
C MET A 61 -5.75 -7.47 -12.06
N GLU A 62 -6.39 -6.65 -12.90
CA GLU A 62 -7.10 -7.14 -14.10
C GLU A 62 -6.21 -6.98 -15.34
N ARG A 63 -5.63 -5.78 -15.53
CA ARG A 63 -4.69 -5.49 -16.63
C ARG A 63 -3.28 -6.00 -16.35
N LYS A 64 -2.97 -6.37 -15.10
CA LYS A 64 -1.68 -6.90 -14.65
C LYS A 64 -0.50 -6.02 -15.09
N ALA A 65 -0.65 -4.71 -14.96
CA ALA A 65 0.37 -3.74 -15.37
C ALA A 65 1.73 -3.95 -14.67
N PHE A 66 1.71 -4.57 -13.48
CA PHE A 66 2.90 -4.93 -12.70
C PHE A 66 3.25 -6.43 -12.78
N GLY A 67 2.73 -7.15 -13.77
CA GLY A 67 2.92 -8.59 -13.92
C GLY A 67 2.43 -9.36 -12.68
N ALA A 68 3.24 -10.30 -12.20
CA ALA A 68 2.92 -11.09 -11.01
C ALA A 68 2.79 -10.23 -9.73
N SER A 69 3.47 -9.08 -9.67
CA SER A 69 3.41 -8.15 -8.53
C SER A 69 2.03 -7.52 -8.33
N GLY A 70 1.19 -7.49 -9.38
CA GLY A 70 -0.18 -6.96 -9.35
C GLY A 70 -1.25 -8.00 -8.98
N ALA A 71 -0.88 -9.27 -8.78
CA ALA A 71 -1.85 -10.34 -8.45
C ALA A 71 -2.54 -10.14 -7.10
N ARG A 72 -1.92 -9.38 -6.20
CA ARG A 72 -2.50 -8.94 -4.93
C ARG A 72 -2.26 -7.46 -4.75
N VAL A 73 -3.19 -6.81 -4.06
CA VAL A 73 -3.07 -5.39 -3.69
C VAL A 73 -3.22 -5.21 -2.19
N VAL A 74 -2.54 -4.21 -1.66
CA VAL A 74 -2.77 -3.66 -0.33
C VAL A 74 -3.54 -2.36 -0.52
N VAL A 75 -4.69 -2.23 0.14
CA VAL A 75 -5.45 -0.98 0.21
C VAL A 75 -5.26 -0.39 1.60
N GLU A 76 -4.80 0.85 1.67
CA GLU A 76 -4.50 1.54 2.93
C GLU A 76 -5.15 2.93 3.00
N GLU A 77 -5.36 3.42 4.22
CA GLU A 77 -5.78 4.81 4.43
C GLU A 77 -4.70 5.79 3.96
N PHE A 78 -5.13 6.94 3.45
CA PHE A 78 -4.22 8.02 3.11
C PHE A 78 -3.82 8.80 4.38
N MET A 79 -2.54 8.72 4.75
CA MET A 79 -1.98 9.49 5.85
C MET A 79 -1.53 10.87 5.37
N ARG A 80 -1.79 11.89 6.20
CA ARG A 80 -1.32 13.27 5.98
C ARG A 80 -0.22 13.60 6.98
N GLY A 81 0.79 14.33 6.54
CA GLY A 81 1.90 14.77 7.37
C GLY A 81 3.13 15.05 6.54
N GLU A 82 4.24 15.26 7.24
CA GLU A 82 5.56 15.33 6.64
C GLU A 82 6.07 13.90 6.36
N GLU A 83 6.52 13.66 5.12
CA GLU A 83 7.16 12.40 4.75
C GLU A 83 8.66 12.50 5.05
N VAL A 84 9.18 11.53 5.80
CA VAL A 84 10.60 11.44 6.14
C VAL A 84 11.12 10.04 5.90
N SER A 85 12.37 9.92 5.47
CA SER A 85 13.07 8.65 5.41
C SER A 85 13.92 8.47 6.67
N PHE A 86 13.76 7.33 7.35
CA PHE A 86 14.57 6.97 8.51
C PHE A 86 15.40 5.73 8.18
N PHE A 87 16.73 5.84 8.30
CA PHE A 87 17.66 4.77 7.99
C PHE A 87 18.31 4.24 9.29
N ALA A 88 18.51 2.94 9.37
CA ALA A 88 19.22 2.29 10.47
C ALA A 88 20.09 1.13 9.97
N LEU A 89 21.25 0.94 10.59
CA LEU A 89 22.06 -0.27 10.44
C LEU A 89 21.58 -1.30 11.46
N ALA A 90 21.24 -2.51 11.01
CA ALA A 90 20.75 -3.58 11.87
C ALA A 90 21.51 -4.90 11.61
N ASN A 91 21.77 -5.67 12.66
CA ASN A 91 22.47 -6.97 12.58
C ASN A 91 21.58 -8.17 12.95
N GLY A 92 20.27 -7.95 13.12
CA GLY A 92 19.28 -8.96 13.49
C GLY A 92 18.81 -8.89 14.95
N HIS A 93 19.64 -8.40 15.87
CA HIS A 93 19.29 -8.23 17.29
C HIS A 93 19.38 -6.77 17.74
N ASP A 94 20.35 -6.03 17.20
CA ASP A 94 20.59 -4.62 17.48
C ASP A 94 20.31 -3.78 16.23
N ALA A 95 19.94 -2.52 16.44
CA ALA A 95 19.83 -1.51 15.41
C ALA A 95 20.38 -0.16 15.89
N ILE A 96 21.13 0.52 15.04
CA ILE A 96 21.64 1.87 15.28
C ILE A 96 21.09 2.80 14.20
N ALA A 97 20.44 3.88 14.62
CA ALA A 97 19.96 4.91 13.71
C ALA A 97 21.14 5.54 12.95
N LEU A 98 21.04 5.62 11.63
CA LEU A 98 21.95 6.44 10.83
C LEU A 98 21.50 7.89 11.04
N ALA A 99 22.12 8.56 12.01
CA ALA A 99 21.91 9.98 12.23
C ALA A 99 22.38 10.76 10.99
N ALA A 100 21.58 11.75 10.59
CA ALA A 100 22.00 12.80 9.67
C ALA A 100 23.00 13.74 10.36
#